data_AF-A0A961X2K0-F1
#
_entry.id   AF-A0A961X2K0-F1
#
_cell.length_a   1.000
_cell.length_b   1.000
_cell.length_c   1.000
_cell.angle_alpha   90.00
_cell.angle_beta   90.00
_cell.angle_gamma   90.00
#
_symmetry.space_group_name_H-M   'P 1'
#
loop_
_entity.id
_entity.type
_entity.pdbx_description
1 polymer ?
#
loop_
_entity_poly.entity_id
_entity_poly.type
_entity_poly.pdbx_seq_one_letter_code
_entity_poly.pdbx_strand_id
1 'polypeptide(L)'
;PGGKAQVPHRDYHMGFQQEHQLRDYPVTVHRLSAALTLQGGISHCDMTIESGATKFLPYSQTYVPGYFATLRPEFRAYFEEHFVQLPLAKGDALFFNPALFHAAGANVTEDVERLANLMQIGSGYGRSIEIVDRARMTKHIYPTMLAMVKDGRLSGRAVETLIAATAEGYPFPCNLDIDSPLSGMAPPSQQDILRQALAETWEPQQLNQAIDAHTARRVSH
;
A
#
# COMPACT_ATOMS: atom_id res chain seq x y z
N PRO A 1 -1.71 -14.41 -22.32
CA PRO A 1 -0.69 -15.31 -22.93
C PRO A 1 0.45 -14.53 -23.63
N GLY A 2 1.68 -15.08 -23.63
CA GLY A 2 2.83 -14.54 -24.38
C GLY A 2 3.56 -13.32 -23.80
N GLY A 3 3.24 -12.91 -22.56
CA GLY A 3 3.87 -11.77 -21.91
C GLY A 3 5.37 -11.99 -21.63
N LYS A 4 6.22 -11.03 -21.99
CA LYS A 4 7.67 -11.12 -21.71
C LYS A 4 7.96 -10.92 -20.23
N ALA A 5 9.01 -11.57 -19.74
CA ALA A 5 9.53 -11.31 -18.40
C ALA A 5 9.94 -9.84 -18.26
N GLN A 6 9.75 -9.28 -17.07
CA GLN A 6 10.27 -7.97 -16.73
C GLN A 6 11.75 -8.04 -16.38
N VAL A 7 12.41 -6.89 -16.43
CA VAL A 7 13.75 -6.71 -15.85
C VAL A 7 13.60 -6.66 -14.32
N PRO A 8 14.54 -7.24 -13.55
CA PRO A 8 14.54 -7.09 -12.09
C PRO A 8 14.53 -5.61 -11.70
N HIS A 9 13.70 -5.30 -10.72
CA HIS A 9 13.56 -3.95 -10.18
C HIS A 9 13.20 -4.01 -8.70
N ARG A 10 13.19 -2.82 -8.09
CA ARG A 10 12.60 -2.56 -6.77
C ARG A 10 11.43 -1.64 -6.98
N ASP A 11 10.42 -1.77 -6.14
CA ASP A 11 9.22 -0.96 -6.18
C ASP A 11 9.36 0.33 -5.34
N TYR A 12 8.23 1.04 -5.26
CA TYR A 12 8.03 2.33 -4.61
C TYR A 12 8.70 3.50 -5.35
N HIS A 13 8.54 4.74 -4.86
CA HIS A 13 8.85 5.95 -5.64
C HIS A 13 10.24 5.96 -6.28
N MET A 14 11.26 5.47 -5.57
CA MET A 14 12.63 5.40 -6.08
C MET A 14 12.81 4.35 -7.20
N GLY A 15 11.98 3.31 -7.23
CA GLY A 15 11.97 2.31 -8.31
C GLY A 15 11.59 2.87 -9.69
N PHE A 16 10.93 4.03 -9.72
CA PHE A 16 10.48 4.70 -10.94
C PHE A 16 11.39 5.86 -11.38
N GLN A 17 12.47 6.13 -10.64
CA GLN A 17 13.37 7.25 -10.89
C GLN A 17 14.55 6.87 -11.77
N GLN A 18 15.06 7.85 -12.51
CA GLN A 18 16.30 7.71 -13.29
C GLN A 18 17.53 7.74 -12.38
N GLU A 19 18.63 7.13 -12.84
CA GLU A 19 19.87 7.03 -12.06
C GLU A 19 20.36 8.37 -11.49
N HIS A 20 20.36 9.43 -12.30
CA HIS A 20 20.86 10.73 -11.86
C HIS A 20 20.03 11.30 -10.70
N GLN A 21 18.70 11.10 -10.69
CA GLN A 21 17.81 11.54 -9.61
C GLN A 21 18.07 10.73 -8.34
N LEU A 22 18.33 9.43 -8.46
CA LEU A 22 18.64 8.56 -7.33
C LEU A 22 19.93 8.96 -6.61
N ARG A 23 20.90 9.53 -7.33
CA ARG A 23 22.17 10.02 -6.77
C ARG A 23 22.00 11.26 -5.89
N ASP A 24 20.94 12.03 -6.11
CA ASP A 24 20.65 13.23 -5.30
C ASP A 24 20.10 12.89 -3.91
N TYR A 25 19.64 11.65 -3.70
CA TYR A 25 19.15 11.19 -2.41
C TYR A 25 20.25 10.50 -1.59
N PRO A 26 20.45 10.89 -0.31
CA PRO A 26 21.42 10.23 0.54
C PRO A 26 20.98 8.81 0.90
N VAL A 27 21.95 7.96 1.25
CA VAL A 27 21.74 6.53 1.59
C VAL A 27 20.64 6.31 2.63
N THR A 28 20.44 7.24 3.56
CA THR A 28 19.37 7.17 4.56
C THR A 28 17.98 7.21 3.95
N VAL A 29 17.75 8.00 2.90
CA VAL A 29 16.46 8.05 2.18
C VAL A 29 16.25 6.76 1.38
N HIS A 30 17.29 6.21 0.76
CA HIS A 30 17.22 4.90 0.08
C HIS A 30 16.76 3.78 1.02
N ARG A 31 17.24 3.79 2.27
CA ARG A 31 16.81 2.83 3.31
C ARG A 31 15.39 3.10 3.79
N LEU A 32 15.05 4.36 4.05
CA LEU A 32 13.73 4.76 4.57
C LEU A 32 12.62 4.43 3.57
N SER A 33 12.86 4.64 2.27
CA SER A 33 11.93 4.32 1.18
C SER A 33 11.32 2.91 1.33
N ALA A 34 12.17 1.92 1.64
CA ALA A 34 11.77 0.52 1.80
C ALA A 34 10.94 0.22 3.07
N ALA A 35 10.92 1.14 4.03
CA ALA A 35 10.20 1.00 5.30
C ALA A 35 8.83 1.72 5.27
N LEU A 36 8.57 2.57 4.27
CA LEU A 36 7.36 3.37 4.20
C LEU A 36 6.21 2.70 3.45
N THR A 37 6.43 1.54 2.84
CA THR A 37 5.42 0.82 2.05
C THR A 37 5.62 -0.68 2.13
N LEU A 38 4.51 -1.42 2.13
CA LEU A 38 4.46 -2.86 1.90
C LEU A 38 3.91 -3.12 0.50
N GLN A 39 4.60 -3.96 -0.27
CA GLN A 39 4.14 -4.37 -1.60
C GLN A 39 3.47 -5.73 -1.50
N GLY A 40 2.42 -5.95 -2.29
CA GLY A 40 1.85 -7.29 -2.42
C GLY A 40 0.95 -7.44 -3.64
N GLY A 41 0.45 -8.64 -3.82
CA GLY A 41 -0.53 -8.95 -4.83
C GLY A 41 -1.48 -10.07 -4.42
N ILE A 42 -2.71 -9.99 -4.92
CA ILE A 42 -3.74 -11.03 -4.75
C ILE A 42 -4.02 -11.63 -6.12
N SER A 43 -3.90 -12.94 -6.23
CA SER A 43 -4.10 -13.66 -7.48
C SER A 43 -5.58 -13.84 -7.79
N HIS A 44 -6.01 -13.55 -9.03
CA HIS A 44 -7.39 -13.78 -9.51
C HIS A 44 -7.54 -15.00 -10.43
N CYS A 45 -6.43 -15.66 -10.74
CA CYS A 45 -6.35 -16.92 -11.45
C CYS A 45 -5.25 -17.79 -10.82
N ASP A 46 -5.11 -19.03 -11.26
CA ASP A 46 -3.92 -19.79 -10.93
C ASP A 46 -2.72 -19.22 -11.70
N MET A 47 -1.63 -18.97 -10.98
CA MET A 47 -0.38 -18.45 -11.52
C MET A 47 0.71 -19.50 -11.33
N THR A 48 0.86 -20.37 -12.31
CA THR A 48 1.99 -21.31 -12.38
C THR A 48 3.28 -20.60 -12.80
N ILE A 49 4.41 -21.29 -12.71
CA ILE A 49 5.70 -20.77 -13.19
C ILE A 49 5.62 -20.43 -14.69
N GLU A 50 4.99 -21.28 -15.48
CA GLU A 50 4.83 -21.16 -16.93
C GLU A 50 3.93 -19.98 -17.31
N SER A 51 2.91 -19.68 -16.50
CA SER A 51 2.06 -18.50 -16.67
C SER A 51 2.74 -17.18 -16.25
N GLY A 52 4.00 -17.26 -15.79
CA GLY A 52 4.81 -16.12 -15.42
C GLY A 52 4.62 -15.66 -13.99
N ALA A 53 4.55 -16.58 -13.02
CA ALA A 53 4.60 -16.23 -11.60
C ALA A 53 5.78 -15.28 -11.29
N THR A 54 5.64 -14.41 -10.29
CA THR A 54 6.67 -13.41 -9.98
C THR A 54 7.97 -14.07 -9.54
N LYS A 55 9.09 -13.61 -10.10
CA LYS A 55 10.46 -13.94 -9.68
C LYS A 55 10.84 -13.08 -8.49
N PHE A 56 11.45 -13.67 -7.47
CA PHE A 56 11.95 -12.97 -6.29
C PHE A 56 13.40 -13.33 -6.05
N LEU A 57 14.23 -12.36 -5.65
CA LEU A 57 15.58 -12.65 -5.16
C LEU A 57 15.57 -12.58 -3.62
N PRO A 58 15.56 -13.72 -2.90
CA PRO A 58 15.41 -13.75 -1.46
C PRO A 58 16.47 -12.90 -0.73
N TYR A 59 16.07 -12.28 0.38
CA TYR A 59 16.91 -11.43 1.25
C TYR A 59 17.51 -10.18 0.60
N SER A 60 17.26 -9.96 -0.69
CA SER A 60 17.91 -8.90 -1.45
C SER A 60 17.48 -7.48 -1.08
N GLN A 61 16.40 -7.31 -0.31
CA GLN A 61 16.01 -6.04 0.29
C GLN A 61 17.08 -5.47 1.24
N THR A 62 17.97 -6.32 1.75
CA THR A 62 19.08 -5.90 2.61
C THR A 62 20.25 -5.27 1.83
N TYR A 63 20.27 -5.42 0.51
CA TYR A 63 21.33 -4.88 -0.34
C TYR A 63 21.14 -3.37 -0.54
N VAL A 64 21.90 -2.56 0.20
CA VAL A 64 21.71 -1.09 0.25
C VAL A 64 21.83 -0.41 -1.12
N PRO A 65 22.81 -0.73 -1.99
CA PRO A 65 22.94 -0.08 -3.30
C PRO A 65 21.87 -0.47 -4.34
N GLY A 66 20.76 -1.07 -3.92
CA GLY A 66 19.96 -1.87 -4.83
C GLY A 66 19.21 -1.09 -5.91
N TYR A 67 18.84 0.18 -5.71
CA TYR A 67 18.27 0.99 -6.79
C TYR A 67 19.25 1.24 -7.95
N PHE A 68 20.56 1.05 -7.73
CA PHE A 68 21.59 1.11 -8.78
C PHE A 68 22.01 -0.27 -9.28
N ALA A 69 21.68 -1.34 -8.55
CA ALA A 69 22.18 -2.68 -8.86
C ALA A 69 21.71 -3.17 -10.22
N THR A 70 20.44 -2.90 -10.57
CA THR A 70 19.85 -3.36 -11.83
C THR A 70 20.37 -2.60 -13.04
N LEU A 71 21.20 -1.57 -12.87
CA LEU A 71 21.92 -0.92 -13.97
C LEU A 71 23.12 -1.77 -14.43
N ARG A 72 23.57 -2.69 -13.58
CA ARG A 72 24.74 -3.53 -13.80
C ARG A 72 24.36 -4.85 -14.46
N PRO A 73 24.88 -5.17 -15.66
CA PRO A 73 24.60 -6.44 -16.33
C PRO A 73 24.94 -7.66 -15.46
N GLU A 74 26.02 -7.60 -14.69
CA GLU A 74 26.44 -8.68 -13.79
C GLU A 74 25.39 -8.96 -12.70
N PHE A 75 24.71 -7.93 -12.21
CA PHE A 75 23.66 -8.10 -11.22
C PHE A 75 22.39 -8.68 -11.85
N ARG A 76 22.05 -8.29 -13.09
CA ARG A 76 20.92 -8.87 -13.82
C ARG A 76 21.15 -10.37 -14.07
N ALA A 77 22.37 -10.74 -14.45
CA ALA A 77 22.75 -12.15 -14.60
C ALA A 77 22.64 -12.90 -13.27
N TYR A 78 23.16 -12.33 -12.17
CA TYR A 78 23.02 -12.90 -10.83
C TYR A 78 21.55 -13.11 -10.44
N PHE A 79 20.68 -12.14 -10.70
CA PHE A 79 19.24 -12.26 -10.45
C PHE A 79 18.63 -13.42 -11.23
N GLU A 80 18.93 -13.54 -12.52
CA GLU A 80 18.40 -14.61 -13.38
C GLU A 80 18.91 -16.01 -12.97
N GLU A 81 20.07 -16.12 -12.34
CA GLU A 81 20.62 -17.38 -11.83
C GLU A 81 20.04 -17.76 -10.44
N HIS A 82 19.63 -16.78 -9.62
CA HIS A 82 19.32 -16.99 -8.20
C HIS A 82 17.89 -16.68 -7.77
N PHE A 83 17.01 -16.26 -8.69
CA PHE A 83 15.62 -16.00 -8.33
C PHE A 83 14.91 -17.29 -7.89
N VAL A 84 13.87 -17.13 -7.08
CA VAL A 84 12.87 -18.15 -6.80
C VAL A 84 11.52 -17.69 -7.34
N GLN A 85 10.69 -18.65 -7.74
CA GLN A 85 9.30 -18.42 -8.11
C GLN A 85 8.42 -19.29 -7.22
N LEU A 86 7.27 -18.74 -6.81
CA LEU A 86 6.25 -19.44 -6.07
C LEU A 86 4.96 -19.44 -6.89
N PRO A 87 4.43 -20.61 -7.30
CA PRO A 87 3.10 -20.69 -7.86
C PRO A 87 2.06 -20.16 -6.88
N LEU A 88 1.07 -19.42 -7.37
CA LEU A 88 -0.04 -18.92 -6.56
C LEU A 88 -1.35 -19.51 -7.07
N ALA A 89 -2.18 -20.04 -6.17
CA ALA A 89 -3.55 -20.37 -6.50
C ALA A 89 -4.42 -19.11 -6.54
N LYS A 90 -5.57 -19.18 -7.23
CA LYS A 90 -6.57 -18.11 -7.17
C LYS A 90 -6.95 -17.81 -5.71
N GLY A 91 -6.87 -16.54 -5.33
CA GLY A 91 -7.15 -16.05 -3.98
C GLY A 91 -5.93 -15.97 -3.07
N ASP A 92 -4.79 -16.56 -3.45
CA ASP A 92 -3.56 -16.41 -2.69
C ASP A 92 -3.09 -14.95 -2.69
N ALA A 93 -2.56 -14.53 -1.54
CA ALA A 93 -1.97 -13.22 -1.34
C ALA A 93 -0.49 -13.36 -1.00
N LEU A 94 0.35 -12.60 -1.70
CA LEU A 94 1.79 -12.54 -1.45
C LEU A 94 2.19 -11.11 -1.09
N PHE A 95 2.89 -10.94 0.02
CA PHE A 95 3.40 -9.65 0.47
C PHE A 95 4.92 -9.70 0.67
N PHE A 96 5.61 -8.63 0.29
CA PHE A 96 7.05 -8.52 0.40
C PHE A 96 7.49 -7.06 0.59
N ASN A 97 8.72 -6.88 1.08
CA ASN A 97 9.31 -5.56 1.19
C ASN A 97 9.55 -4.98 -0.22
N PRO A 98 9.17 -3.72 -0.54
CA PRO A 98 9.30 -3.17 -1.89
C PRO A 98 10.75 -3.08 -2.40
N ALA A 99 11.76 -3.14 -1.51
CA ALA A 99 13.16 -3.24 -1.89
C ALA A 99 13.64 -4.67 -2.21
N LEU A 100 12.79 -5.68 -2.10
CA LEU A 100 13.09 -7.02 -2.60
C LEU A 100 13.16 -6.95 -4.13
N PHE A 101 14.26 -7.38 -4.73
CA PHE A 101 14.30 -7.46 -6.19
C PHE A 101 13.31 -8.50 -6.67
N HIS A 102 12.52 -8.08 -7.65
CA HIS A 102 11.53 -8.94 -8.26
C HIS A 102 11.30 -8.55 -9.72
N ALA A 103 10.66 -9.45 -10.45
CA ALA A 103 10.24 -9.25 -11.83
C ALA A 103 9.07 -10.17 -12.13
N ALA A 104 8.10 -9.72 -12.93
CA ALA A 104 7.15 -10.63 -13.53
C ALA A 104 7.89 -11.70 -14.38
N GLY A 105 7.55 -12.98 -14.20
CA GLY A 105 8.01 -14.05 -15.07
C GLY A 105 7.42 -13.93 -16.48
N ALA A 106 8.04 -14.62 -17.44
CA ALA A 106 7.47 -14.72 -18.79
C ALA A 106 6.26 -15.65 -18.75
N ASN A 107 5.16 -15.24 -19.38
CA ASN A 107 4.00 -16.08 -19.60
C ASN A 107 4.18 -16.82 -20.93
N VAL A 108 4.62 -18.07 -20.86
CA VAL A 108 4.85 -18.95 -22.02
C VAL A 108 3.66 -19.86 -22.33
N THR A 109 2.57 -19.74 -21.56
CA THR A 109 1.32 -20.47 -21.84
C THR A 109 0.62 -19.88 -23.06
N GLU A 110 -0.25 -20.70 -23.66
CA GLU A 110 -1.07 -20.31 -24.81
C GLU A 110 -2.45 -19.78 -24.39
N ASP A 111 -2.93 -20.17 -23.21
CA ASP A 111 -4.32 -20.02 -22.78
C ASP A 111 -4.51 -19.26 -21.45
N VAL A 112 -3.45 -18.97 -20.70
CA VAL A 112 -3.57 -18.26 -19.41
C VAL A 112 -3.45 -16.75 -19.57
N GLU A 113 -4.51 -16.04 -19.18
CA GLU A 113 -4.52 -14.60 -18.95
C GLU A 113 -4.30 -14.30 -17.46
N ARG A 114 -3.06 -13.91 -17.11
CA ARG A 114 -2.68 -13.65 -15.73
C ARG A 114 -3.33 -12.36 -15.22
N LEU A 115 -4.09 -12.46 -14.13
CA LEU A 115 -4.70 -11.31 -13.46
C LEU A 115 -4.38 -11.33 -11.96
N ALA A 116 -3.85 -10.22 -11.45
CA ALA A 116 -3.69 -9.97 -10.02
C ALA A 116 -4.07 -8.52 -9.70
N ASN A 117 -4.58 -8.28 -8.49
CA ASN A 117 -4.53 -6.94 -7.92
C ASN A 117 -3.15 -6.72 -7.30
N LEU A 118 -2.50 -5.62 -7.63
CA LEU A 118 -1.31 -5.16 -6.93
C LEU A 118 -1.72 -4.21 -5.81
N MET A 119 -1.15 -4.40 -4.63
CA MET A 119 -1.39 -3.59 -3.45
C MET A 119 -0.10 -2.91 -3.02
N GLN A 120 -0.14 -1.58 -2.96
CA GLN A 120 0.91 -0.78 -2.33
C GLN A 120 0.34 -0.16 -1.06
N ILE A 121 0.72 -0.71 0.07
CA ILE A 121 0.19 -0.32 1.37
C ILE A 121 1.19 0.64 2.01
N GLY A 122 0.91 1.94 1.88
CA GLY A 122 1.72 3.00 2.48
C GLY A 122 1.55 3.06 3.99
N SER A 123 2.63 3.39 4.69
CA SER A 123 2.56 3.90 6.07
C SER A 123 1.89 5.27 6.08
N GLY A 124 1.35 5.70 7.23
CA GLY A 124 0.79 7.06 7.37
C GLY A 124 1.80 8.19 7.12
N TYR A 125 3.10 7.91 7.19
CA TYR A 125 4.17 8.84 6.87
C TYR A 125 4.70 8.69 5.43
N GLY A 126 4.20 7.70 4.68
CA GLY A 126 4.51 7.50 3.28
C GLY A 126 3.58 8.30 2.37
N ARG A 127 4.02 8.52 1.13
CA ARG A 127 3.11 8.92 0.06
C ARG A 127 2.68 7.68 -0.71
N SER A 128 1.40 7.59 -1.08
CA SER A 128 0.92 6.55 -1.99
C SER A 128 0.95 7.07 -3.41
N ILE A 129 1.15 6.18 -4.38
CA ILE A 129 1.14 6.52 -5.82
C ILE A 129 -0.28 6.79 -6.35
N GLU A 130 -1.31 6.45 -5.57
CA GLU A 130 -2.72 6.67 -5.88
C GLU A 130 -3.33 7.66 -4.88
N ILE A 131 -4.22 8.51 -5.37
CA ILE A 131 -5.08 9.38 -4.55
C ILE A 131 -6.41 8.67 -4.36
N VAL A 132 -6.72 8.29 -3.12
CA VAL A 132 -7.96 7.63 -2.73
C VAL A 132 -8.84 8.60 -1.95
N ASP A 133 -10.12 8.73 -2.33
CA ASP A 133 -11.09 9.54 -1.58
C ASP A 133 -11.55 8.80 -0.30
N ARG A 134 -10.70 8.86 0.72
CA ARG A 134 -10.93 8.26 2.04
C ARG A 134 -12.15 8.85 2.75
N ALA A 135 -12.47 10.11 2.50
CA ALA A 135 -13.67 10.76 3.04
C ALA A 135 -14.93 10.09 2.48
N ARG A 136 -15.02 9.95 1.14
CA ARG A 136 -16.14 9.25 0.49
C ARG A 136 -16.23 7.79 0.93
N MET A 137 -15.11 7.06 0.98
CA MET A 137 -15.09 5.67 1.45
C MET A 137 -15.65 5.55 2.87
N THR A 138 -15.16 6.39 3.79
CA THR A 138 -15.59 6.39 5.20
C THR A 138 -17.09 6.59 5.33
N LYS A 139 -17.65 7.59 4.63
CA LYS A 139 -19.09 7.88 4.64
C LYS A 139 -19.94 6.72 4.09
N HIS A 140 -19.48 6.05 3.03
CA HIS A 140 -20.24 4.98 2.39
C HIS A 140 -20.17 3.65 3.16
N ILE A 141 -19.03 3.36 3.79
CA ILE A 141 -18.82 2.08 4.50
C ILE A 141 -19.46 2.12 5.90
N TYR A 142 -19.50 3.30 6.54
CA TYR A 142 -19.92 3.43 7.93
C TYR A 142 -21.29 2.84 8.28
N PRO A 143 -22.39 3.05 7.52
CA PRO A 143 -23.70 2.53 7.91
C PRO A 143 -23.71 1.00 8.04
N THR A 144 -23.08 0.32 7.07
CA THR A 144 -22.93 -1.14 7.07
C THR A 144 -22.02 -1.59 8.21
N MET A 145 -20.90 -0.89 8.41
CA MET A 145 -19.97 -1.19 9.50
C MET A 145 -20.63 -1.06 10.87
N LEU A 146 -21.40 0.00 11.10
CA LEU A 146 -22.15 0.24 12.34
C LEU A 146 -23.18 -0.86 12.59
N ALA A 147 -23.94 -1.26 11.57
CA ALA A 147 -24.90 -2.36 11.67
C ALA A 147 -24.20 -3.67 12.06
N MET A 148 -23.07 -4.00 11.42
CA MET A 148 -22.30 -5.19 11.76
C MET A 148 -21.71 -5.16 13.17
N VAL A 149 -21.32 -3.98 13.68
CA VAL A 149 -20.88 -3.82 15.08
C VAL A 149 -22.04 -4.03 16.05
N LYS A 150 -23.21 -3.41 15.79
CA LYS A 150 -24.42 -3.57 16.62
C LYS A 150 -24.89 -5.03 16.68
N ASP A 151 -24.79 -5.74 15.57
CA ASP A 151 -25.16 -7.15 15.46
C ASP A 151 -24.11 -8.10 16.07
N GLY A 152 -22.98 -7.59 16.59
CA GLY A 152 -21.89 -8.41 17.12
C GLY A 152 -21.15 -9.24 16.07
N ARG A 153 -21.26 -8.88 14.79
CA ARG A 153 -20.66 -9.62 13.66
C ARG A 153 -19.19 -9.34 13.44
N LEU A 154 -18.65 -8.29 14.06
CA LEU A 154 -17.24 -7.90 13.96
C LEU A 154 -16.58 -7.98 15.33
N SER A 155 -15.43 -8.66 15.39
CA SER A 155 -14.55 -8.58 16.55
C SER A 155 -13.89 -7.20 16.64
N GLY A 156 -13.40 -6.80 17.82
CA GLY A 156 -12.67 -5.54 17.98
C GLY A 156 -11.48 -5.42 17.02
N ARG A 157 -10.77 -6.51 16.77
CA ARG A 157 -9.68 -6.54 15.77
C ARG A 157 -10.18 -6.31 14.35
N ALA A 158 -11.32 -6.89 13.97
CA ALA A 158 -11.91 -6.69 12.66
C ALA A 158 -12.38 -5.24 12.47
N VAL A 159 -12.94 -4.63 13.52
CA VAL A 159 -13.29 -3.20 13.54
C VAL A 159 -12.06 -2.33 13.26
N GLU A 160 -10.98 -2.49 14.02
CA GLU A 160 -9.76 -1.70 13.83
C GLU A 160 -9.13 -1.91 12.45
N THR A 161 -9.19 -3.13 11.91
CA THR A 161 -8.70 -3.43 10.55
C THR A 161 -9.51 -2.70 9.48
N LEU A 162 -10.84 -2.66 9.61
CA LEU A 162 -11.71 -1.94 8.70
C LEU A 162 -11.51 -0.42 8.78
N ILE A 163 -11.30 0.12 9.99
CA ILE A 163 -10.94 1.54 10.18
C ILE A 163 -9.64 1.85 9.43
N ALA A 164 -8.59 1.07 9.67
CA ALA A 164 -7.27 1.26 9.04
C ALA A 164 -7.31 1.15 7.52
N ALA A 165 -8.16 0.27 6.97
CA ALA A 165 -8.31 0.09 5.53
C ALA A 165 -9.17 1.17 4.86
N THR A 166 -10.02 1.88 5.61
CA THR A 166 -11.05 2.78 5.08
C THR A 166 -10.69 4.26 5.21
N ALA A 167 -10.20 4.67 6.37
CA ALA A 167 -10.04 6.08 6.74
C ALA A 167 -8.56 6.51 6.83
N GLU A 168 -8.28 7.78 6.57
CA GLU A 168 -6.94 8.36 6.72
C GLU A 168 -6.49 8.39 8.18
N GLY A 169 -5.34 7.79 8.45
CA GLY A 169 -4.75 7.68 9.80
C GLY A 169 -3.73 8.79 10.09
N TYR A 170 -3.24 9.50 9.08
CA TYR A 170 -2.32 10.62 9.29
C TYR A 170 -3.09 11.90 9.66
N PRO A 171 -2.86 12.47 10.86
CA PRO A 171 -3.60 13.65 11.33
C PRO A 171 -3.21 14.94 10.60
N PHE A 172 -2.11 14.94 9.85
CA PHE A 172 -1.62 16.09 9.08
C PHE A 172 -1.85 15.90 7.57
N PRO A 173 -1.75 16.95 6.74
CA PRO A 173 -1.64 18.36 7.11
C PRO A 173 -2.92 18.85 7.78
N CYS A 174 -2.75 19.67 8.81
CA CYS A 174 -3.81 20.48 9.40
C CYS A 174 -3.26 21.89 9.55
N ASN A 175 -4.09 22.90 9.31
CA ASN A 175 -3.71 24.25 9.66
C ASN A 175 -3.95 24.43 11.16
N LEU A 176 -2.89 24.47 11.98
CA LEU A 176 -3.02 24.61 13.43
C LEU A 176 -3.61 25.96 13.87
N ASP A 177 -3.53 26.99 13.02
CA ASP A 177 -4.19 28.28 13.28
C ASP A 177 -5.72 28.17 13.15
N ILE A 178 -6.20 27.25 12.31
CA ILE A 178 -7.63 26.97 12.07
C ILE A 178 -8.14 25.83 12.96
N ASP A 179 -7.28 24.84 13.21
CA ASP A 179 -7.57 23.58 13.87
C ASP A 179 -6.57 23.33 14.99
N SER A 180 -6.53 24.27 15.95
CA SER A 180 -5.76 24.09 17.18
C SER A 180 -6.33 22.91 17.98
N PRO A 181 -5.50 21.95 18.43
CA PRO A 181 -5.99 20.82 19.21
C PRO A 181 -6.55 21.33 20.54
N LEU A 182 -7.88 21.22 20.71
CA LEU A 182 -8.56 21.54 21.97
C LEU A 182 -8.14 20.57 23.10
N SER A 183 -7.69 19.37 22.73
CA SER A 183 -7.11 18.37 23.62
C SER A 183 -6.07 17.55 22.85
N GLY A 184 -4.85 17.42 23.39
CA GLY A 184 -3.74 16.68 22.77
C GLY A 184 -2.76 17.56 21.97
N MET A 185 -1.82 16.93 21.26
CA MET A 185 -0.78 17.62 20.48
C MET A 185 -1.13 17.80 19.00
N ALA A 186 -2.19 17.15 18.51
CA ALA A 186 -2.64 17.23 17.11
C ALA A 186 -4.17 17.03 17.01
N PRO A 187 -4.82 17.56 15.96
CA PRO A 187 -6.23 17.28 15.67
C PRO A 187 -6.47 15.78 15.40
N PRO A 188 -7.72 15.30 15.59
CA PRO A 188 -8.07 13.90 15.31
C PRO A 188 -7.93 13.58 13.82
N SER A 189 -7.45 12.37 13.52
CA SER A 189 -7.45 11.81 12.16
C SER A 189 -8.86 11.36 11.74
N GLN A 190 -9.06 11.01 10.46
CA GLN A 190 -10.33 10.40 10.04
C GLN A 190 -10.56 9.05 10.75
N GLN A 191 -9.50 8.28 11.02
CA GLN A 191 -9.60 7.03 11.78
C GLN A 191 -10.08 7.28 13.22
N ASP A 192 -9.64 8.36 13.86
CA ASP A 192 -10.09 8.70 15.21
C ASP A 192 -11.57 9.09 15.25
N ILE A 193 -12.01 9.90 14.27
CA ILE A 193 -13.43 10.28 14.12
C ILE A 193 -14.29 9.03 13.87
N LEU A 194 -13.85 8.14 12.96
CA LEU A 194 -14.59 6.91 12.64
C LEU A 194 -14.67 5.97 13.86
N ARG A 195 -13.57 5.84 14.61
CA ARG A 195 -13.52 5.04 15.84
C ARG A 195 -14.49 5.57 16.90
N GLN A 196 -14.50 6.90 17.10
CA GLN A 196 -15.42 7.54 18.03
C GLN A 196 -16.88 7.33 17.60
N ALA A 197 -17.19 7.54 16.32
CA ALA A 197 -18.53 7.37 15.79
C ALA A 197 -19.07 5.94 16.01
N LEU A 198 -18.22 4.92 15.83
CA LEU A 198 -18.59 3.53 16.11
C LEU A 198 -18.81 3.26 17.60
N ALA A 199 -17.93 3.79 18.47
CA ALA A 199 -18.03 3.60 19.92
C ALA A 199 -19.28 4.28 20.50
N GLU A 200 -19.60 5.48 20.03
CA GLU A 200 -20.75 6.27 20.47
C GLU A 200 -22.02 6.00 19.66
N THR A 201 -21.94 5.11 18.66
CA THR A 201 -23.09 4.72 17.83
C THR A 201 -23.74 5.91 17.11
N TRP A 202 -22.94 6.80 16.52
CA TRP A 202 -23.44 7.99 15.83
C TRP A 202 -24.36 7.63 14.67
N GLU A 203 -25.38 8.47 14.43
CA GLU A 203 -26.16 8.40 13.20
C GLU A 203 -25.27 8.69 11.97
N PRO A 204 -25.48 8.03 10.81
CA PRO A 204 -24.65 8.23 9.62
C PRO A 204 -24.47 9.70 9.21
N GLN A 205 -25.51 10.51 9.38
CA GLN A 205 -25.46 11.93 9.05
C GLN A 205 -24.49 12.72 9.94
N GLN A 206 -24.37 12.35 11.22
CA GLN A 206 -23.44 12.98 12.16
C GLN A 206 -21.99 12.66 11.77
N LEU A 207 -21.69 11.41 11.41
CA LEU A 207 -20.36 11.08 10.88
C LEU A 207 -20.08 11.86 9.59
N ASN A 208 -21.03 11.92 8.66
CA ASN A 208 -20.84 12.64 7.39
C ASN A 208 -20.43 14.09 7.64
N GLN A 209 -21.13 14.78 8.54
CA GLN A 209 -20.83 16.16 8.93
C GLN A 209 -19.45 16.29 9.57
N ALA A 210 -19.06 15.36 10.46
CA ALA A 210 -17.74 15.37 11.09
C ALA A 210 -16.61 15.17 10.06
N ILE A 211 -16.78 14.25 9.10
CA ILE A 211 -15.82 14.01 8.01
C ILE A 211 -15.75 15.21 7.05
N ASP A 212 -16.87 15.87 6.76
CA ASP A 212 -16.89 17.09 5.96
C ASP A 212 -16.15 18.23 6.66
N ALA A 213 -16.44 18.47 7.94
CA ALA A 213 -15.75 19.48 8.74
C ALA A 213 -14.24 19.19 8.87
N HIS A 214 -13.86 17.93 9.04
CA HIS A 214 -12.46 17.51 9.01
C HIS A 214 -11.80 17.77 7.65
N THR A 215 -12.46 17.43 6.55
CA THR A 215 -11.91 17.62 5.19
C THR A 215 -11.76 19.10 4.84
N ALA A 216 -12.73 19.93 5.21
CA ALA A 216 -12.71 21.39 4.98
C ALA A 216 -11.56 22.11 5.69
N ARG A 217 -11.04 21.57 6.81
CA ARG A 217 -9.90 22.14 7.53
C ARG A 217 -8.54 21.82 6.93
N ARG A 218 -8.49 20.96 5.90
CA ARG A 218 -7.25 20.48 5.26
C ARG A 218 -6.98 21.09 3.89
N VAL A 219 -7.83 22.00 3.43
CA VAL A 219 -7.62 22.78 2.20
C VAL A 219 -6.98 24.13 2.55
N SER A 220 -5.94 24.49 1.80
CA SER A 220 -5.46 25.87 1.76
C SER A 220 -6.39 26.72 0.88
N HIS A 221 -6.39 28.03 1.10
CA HIS A 221 -7.11 29.03 0.29
C HIS A 221 -6.85 28.90 -1.22
#